data_AF-A0A7G1IJY9-F1
#
_entry.id   AF-A0A7G1IJY9-F1
#
_cell.length_a   1.000
_cell.length_b   1.000
_cell.length_c   1.000
_cell.angle_alpha   90.00
_cell.angle_beta   90.00
_cell.angle_gamma   90.00
#
_symmetry.space_group_name_H-M   'P 1'
#
loop_
_entity.id
_entity.type
_entity.pdbx_description
1 polymer ?
#
loop_
_entity_poly.entity_id
_entity_poly.type
_entity_poly.pdbx_seq_one_letter_code
_entity_poly.pdbx_strand_id
1 'polypeptide(L)'
;MRSTSCRSRHASSRERNSSDGSGNFPGELRELTDEELTERLREAKGELFNLRFQMATGQLNNIRRLRTVRREIARVYTVLRERELGLASGPDGPEGPEGKES
;
A
#
# COMPACT_ATOMS: atom_id res chain seq x y z
N MET A 1 45.42 34.03 4.40
CA MET A 1 44.65 33.51 5.54
C MET A 1 43.15 33.68 5.29
N ARG A 2 42.45 32.63 4.83
CA ARG A 2 41.00 32.41 5.03
C ARG A 2 40.73 30.91 4.95
N SER A 3 40.69 30.26 6.10
CA SER A 3 40.37 28.84 6.24
C SER A 3 38.88 28.66 5.93
N THR A 4 38.54 28.16 4.74
CA THR A 4 37.19 27.68 4.47
C THR A 4 36.99 26.38 5.22
N SER A 5 36.44 26.50 6.43
CA SER A 5 35.94 25.39 7.23
C SER A 5 35.02 24.53 6.37
N CYS A 6 35.45 23.30 6.07
CA CYS A 6 34.61 22.24 5.57
C CYS A 6 33.55 21.94 6.63
N ARG A 7 32.38 22.59 6.51
CA ARG A 7 31.22 22.29 7.34
C ARG A 7 30.75 20.88 6.98
N SER A 8 31.14 19.93 7.83
CA SER A 8 30.59 18.59 7.96
C SER A 8 29.09 18.62 7.66
N ARG A 9 28.70 18.08 6.51
CA ARG A 9 27.31 17.72 6.26
C ARG A 9 27.11 16.39 6.97
N HIS A 10 26.89 16.45 8.29
CA HIS A 10 26.15 15.39 8.95
C HIS A 10 24.87 15.17 8.14
N ALA A 11 24.71 13.95 7.65
CA ALA A 11 23.50 13.49 7.01
C ALA A 11 22.38 13.55 8.05
N SER A 12 21.79 14.73 8.22
CA SER A 12 20.55 14.91 8.94
C SER A 12 19.52 14.08 8.19
N SER A 13 19.07 13.02 8.87
CA SER A 13 17.86 12.27 8.65
C SER A 13 16.93 13.00 7.69
N ARG A 14 16.90 12.54 6.44
CA ARG A 14 15.75 12.78 5.58
C ARG A 14 14.60 11.97 6.17
N GLU A 15 14.02 12.46 7.27
CA GLU A 15 12.63 12.26 7.61
C GLU A 15 11.82 12.92 6.50
N ARG A 16 11.79 12.29 5.34
CA ARG A 16 10.77 12.52 4.34
C ARG A 16 9.51 11.87 4.88
N ASN A 17 8.92 12.50 5.88
CA ASN A 17 7.50 12.31 6.13
C ASN A 17 6.77 13.12 5.05
N SER A 18 6.87 12.61 3.82
CA SER A 18 6.06 13.05 2.71
C SER A 18 4.68 12.49 3.01
N SER A 19 3.84 13.34 3.57
CA SER A 19 2.40 13.18 3.72
C SER A 19 1.77 12.87 2.35
N ASP A 20 1.92 11.63 1.90
CA ASP A 20 1.14 11.04 0.81
C ASP A 20 -0.25 10.82 1.38
N GLY A 21 -1.01 11.91 1.43
CA GLY A 21 -2.39 11.94 1.88
C GLY A 21 -3.21 10.92 1.10
N SER A 22 -3.99 10.15 1.85
CA SER A 22 -4.81 9.00 1.43
C SER A 22 -3.99 7.78 1.01
N GLY A 23 -3.92 6.81 1.90
CA GLY A 23 -3.50 5.46 1.56
C GLY A 23 -3.36 4.72 2.87
N ASN A 24 -4.31 3.82 3.14
CA ASN A 24 -4.40 2.99 4.35
C ASN A 24 -3.02 2.70 4.93
N PHE A 25 -2.83 3.07 6.18
CA PHE A 25 -1.58 2.82 6.89
C PHE A 25 -1.43 1.31 7.06
N PRO A 26 -0.20 0.76 6.94
CA PRO A 26 0.02 -0.67 7.13
C PRO A 26 -0.39 -1.16 8.53
N GLY A 27 -0.42 -0.28 9.53
CA GLY A 27 -0.98 -0.58 10.85
C GLY A 27 -2.47 -0.91 10.79
N GLU A 28 -3.29 -0.05 10.18
CA GLU A 28 -4.74 -0.24 10.04
C GLU A 28 -5.08 -1.48 9.22
N LEU A 29 -4.28 -1.80 8.19
CA LEU A 29 -4.49 -2.99 7.38
C LEU A 29 -4.20 -4.30 8.14
N ARG A 30 -3.33 -4.26 9.14
CA ARG A 30 -2.99 -5.45 9.94
C ARG A 30 -4.07 -5.81 10.94
N GLU A 31 -4.94 -4.87 11.29
CA GLU A 31 -6.05 -5.05 12.24
C GLU A 31 -7.30 -5.67 11.59
N LEU A 32 -7.41 -5.62 10.25
CA LEU A 32 -8.56 -6.14 9.49
C LEU A 32 -8.55 -7.67 9.37
N THR A 33 -9.69 -8.31 9.13
CA THR A 33 -9.74 -9.75 8.85
C THR A 33 -9.22 -10.08 7.45
N ASP A 34 -8.93 -11.35 7.17
CA ASP A 34 -8.51 -11.78 5.83
C ASP A 34 -9.61 -11.52 4.79
N GLU A 35 -10.87 -11.73 5.14
CA GLU A 35 -12.03 -11.45 4.28
C GLU A 35 -12.11 -9.96 3.93
N GLU A 36 -12.01 -9.07 4.90
CA GLU A 36 -12.02 -7.61 4.70
C GLU A 36 -10.85 -7.14 3.83
N LEU A 37 -9.67 -7.74 3.98
CA LEU A 37 -8.52 -7.47 3.12
C LEU A 37 -8.80 -7.88 1.68
N THR A 38 -9.42 -9.04 1.46
CA THR A 38 -9.79 -9.48 0.10
C THR A 38 -10.87 -8.61 -0.53
N GLU A 39 -11.84 -8.13 0.26
CA GLU A 39 -12.89 -7.22 -0.20
C GLU A 39 -12.31 -5.88 -0.64
N ARG A 40 -11.49 -5.25 0.22
CA ARG A 40 -10.79 -4.00 -0.13
C ARG A 40 -9.90 -4.16 -1.37
N LEU A 41 -9.28 -5.31 -1.54
CA LEU A 41 -8.49 -5.63 -2.73
C LEU A 41 -9.35 -5.68 -3.99
N ARG A 42 -10.58 -6.23 -3.92
CA ARG A 42 -11.52 -6.25 -5.05
C ARG A 42 -11.98 -4.84 -5.41
N GLU A 43 -12.34 -4.04 -4.42
CA GLU A 43 -12.74 -2.64 -4.61
C GLU A 43 -11.63 -1.81 -5.28
N ALA A 44 -10.40 -1.90 -4.75
CA ALA A 44 -9.25 -1.18 -5.29
C ALA A 44 -8.90 -1.60 -6.72
N LYS A 45 -9.08 -2.89 -7.07
CA LYS A 45 -8.92 -3.37 -8.45
C LYS A 45 -9.99 -2.81 -9.39
N GLY A 46 -11.24 -2.74 -8.94
CA GLY A 46 -12.33 -2.12 -9.69
C GLY A 46 -12.06 -0.64 -9.95
N GLU A 47 -11.63 0.09 -8.92
CA GLU A 47 -11.23 1.49 -9.06
C GLU A 47 -10.07 1.65 -10.05
N LEU A 48 -9.04 0.81 -9.95
CA LEU A 48 -7.89 0.85 -10.86
C LEU A 48 -8.32 0.63 -12.32
N PHE A 49 -9.27 -0.28 -12.57
CA PHE A 49 -9.79 -0.52 -13.91
C PHE A 49 -10.49 0.73 -14.47
N ASN A 50 -11.35 1.35 -13.68
CA ASN A 50 -12.05 2.59 -14.06
C ASN A 50 -11.06 3.74 -14.31
N LEU A 51 -10.06 3.93 -13.45
CA LEU A 51 -9.03 4.96 -13.60
C LEU A 51 -8.16 4.73 -14.84
N ARG A 52 -7.84 3.48 -15.17
CA ARG A 52 -7.11 3.14 -16.41
C ARG A 52 -7.97 3.42 -17.64
N PHE A 53 -9.26 3.16 -17.59
CA PHE A 53 -10.19 3.49 -18.67
C PHE A 53 -10.28 5.02 -18.87
N GLN A 54 -10.46 5.78 -17.79
CA GLN A 54 -10.46 7.25 -17.83
C GLN A 54 -9.13 7.85 -18.30
N MET A 55 -8.01 7.20 -17.99
CA MET A 55 -6.69 7.58 -18.49
C MET A 55 -6.59 7.37 -20.00
N ALA A 56 -7.12 6.25 -20.51
CA ALA A 56 -7.12 5.95 -21.93
C ALA A 56 -8.04 6.93 -22.72
N THR A 57 -9.16 7.36 -22.14
CA THR A 57 -10.03 8.38 -22.74
C THR A 57 -9.50 9.81 -22.60
N GLY A 58 -8.42 10.02 -21.85
CA GLY A 58 -7.79 11.33 -21.66
C GLY A 58 -8.59 12.32 -20.80
N GLN A 59 -9.67 11.87 -20.16
CA GLN A 59 -10.52 12.72 -19.29
C GLN A 59 -10.15 12.62 -17.80
N LEU A 60 -9.03 11.97 -17.47
CA LEU A 60 -8.63 11.77 -16.08
C LEU A 60 -8.03 13.05 -15.47
N ASN A 61 -8.76 13.64 -14.52
CA ASN A 61 -8.32 14.83 -13.80
C ASN A 61 -7.22 14.55 -12.76
N ASN A 62 -7.17 13.35 -12.18
CA ASN A 62 -6.26 13.03 -11.07
C ASN A 62 -5.39 11.79 -11.32
N ILE A 63 -4.23 12.01 -11.95
CA ILE A 63 -3.22 10.95 -12.19
C ILE A 63 -2.60 10.43 -10.88
N ARG A 64 -2.59 11.25 -9.81
CA ARG A 64 -2.03 10.83 -8.51
C ARG A 64 -2.83 9.69 -7.90
N ARG A 65 -4.16 9.70 -8.07
CA ARG A 65 -5.03 8.62 -7.58
C ARG A 65 -4.63 7.24 -8.13
N LEU A 66 -4.22 7.16 -9.40
CA LEU A 66 -3.73 5.91 -9.99
C LEU A 66 -2.42 5.40 -9.33
N ARG A 67 -1.58 6.29 -8.77
CA ARG A 67 -0.41 5.87 -7.97
C ARG A 67 -0.84 5.41 -6.57
N THR A 68 -1.81 6.10 -5.95
CA THR A 68 -2.37 5.73 -4.65
C THR A 68 -3.00 4.35 -4.67
N VAL A 69 -3.93 4.10 -5.59
CA VAL A 69 -4.64 2.80 -5.71
C VAL A 69 -3.67 1.66 -5.98
N ARG A 70 -2.62 1.87 -6.79
CA ARG A 70 -1.56 0.86 -6.98
C ARG A 70 -0.79 0.56 -5.70
N ARG A 71 -0.51 1.57 -4.88
CA ARG A 71 0.17 1.40 -3.58
C ARG A 71 -0.73 0.70 -2.57
N GLU A 72 -2.01 1.01 -2.56
CA GLU A 72 -3.00 0.35 -1.70
C GLU A 72 -3.06 -1.16 -1.98
N ILE A 73 -3.18 -1.55 -3.26
CA ILE A 73 -3.16 -2.96 -3.67
C ILE A 73 -1.86 -3.65 -3.21
N ALA A 74 -0.71 -3.01 -3.42
CA ALA A 74 0.58 -3.56 -3.00
C ALA A 74 0.68 -3.75 -1.48
N ARG A 75 0.15 -2.80 -0.68
CA ARG A 75 0.16 -2.90 0.79
C ARG A 75 -0.72 -4.05 1.27
N VAL A 76 -1.93 -4.21 0.71
CA VAL A 76 -2.81 -5.32 1.07
C VAL A 76 -2.16 -6.67 0.77
N TYR A 77 -1.56 -6.83 -0.42
CA TYR A 77 -0.79 -8.05 -0.75
C TYR A 77 0.37 -8.28 0.22
N THR A 78 1.04 -7.22 0.67
CA THR A 78 2.14 -7.34 1.64
C THR A 78 1.63 -7.88 2.97
N VAL A 79 0.50 -7.38 3.48
CA VAL A 79 -0.09 -7.85 4.74
C VAL A 79 -0.57 -9.30 4.63
N LEU A 80 -1.26 -9.66 3.55
CA LEU A 80 -1.65 -11.05 3.28
C LEU A 80 -0.43 -11.98 3.26
N ARG A 81 0.65 -11.56 2.60
CA ARG A 81 1.89 -12.32 2.55
C ARG A 81 2.60 -12.41 3.91
N GLU A 82 2.59 -11.35 4.69
CA GLU A 82 3.12 -11.33 6.06
C GLU A 82 2.37 -12.33 6.96
N ARG A 83 1.05 -12.49 6.77
CA ARG A 83 0.22 -13.50 7.45
C ARG A 83 0.55 -14.92 7.01
N GLU A 84 0.64 -15.17 5.71
CA GLU A 84 1.06 -16.48 5.17
C GLU A 84 2.42 -16.94 5.71
N LEU A 85 3.35 -16.00 5.92
CA LEU A 85 4.69 -16.27 6.44
C LEU A 85 4.76 -16.32 7.98
N GLY A 86 3.63 -16.13 8.69
CA GLY A 86 3.57 -16.13 10.16
C GLY A 86 4.30 -14.95 10.82
N LEU A 87 4.58 -13.89 10.06
CA LEU A 87 5.31 -12.71 10.52
C LEU A 87 4.37 -11.63 11.10
N ALA A 88 3.07 -11.70 10.78
CA ALA A 88 2.03 -10.84 11.34
C ALA A 88 1.21 -11.61 12.40
N SER A 89 1.08 -11.01 13.59
CA SER A 89 0.31 -11.55 14.72
C SER A 89 -1.03 -10.82 14.81
N GLY A 90 -2.12 -11.46 14.38
CA GLY A 90 -3.51 -10.97 14.46
C GLY A 90 -4.50 -11.92 13.75
N PRO A 91 -5.80 -11.93 14.11
CA PRO A 91 -6.39 -12.91 15.04
C PRO A 91 -6.96 -14.19 14.42
N ASP A 92 -7.11 -14.28 13.10
CA ASP A 92 -7.74 -15.45 12.48
C ASP A 92 -6.67 -16.27 11.76
N GLY A 93 -6.37 -17.42 12.35
CA GLY A 93 -5.48 -18.43 11.79
C GLY A 93 -6.01 -18.97 10.46
N PRO A 94 -5.19 -19.76 9.74
CA PRO A 94 -5.41 -20.09 8.34
C PRO A 94 -6.66 -20.96 8.15
N GLU A 95 -7.81 -20.35 7.86
CA GLU A 95 -8.87 -21.01 7.10
C GLU A 95 -8.40 -21.06 5.65
N GLY A 96 -7.56 -22.07 5.38
CA GLY A 96 -7.26 -22.48 4.01
C GLY A 96 -8.57 -22.78 3.29
N PRO A 97 -8.69 -22.45 1.98
CA PRO A 97 -9.92 -22.69 1.26
C PRO A 97 -10.24 -24.17 1.30
N GLU A 98 -11.26 -24.52 2.08
CA GLU A 98 -11.96 -25.79 1.99
C GLU A 98 -12.35 -25.99 0.52
N GLY A 99 -12.01 -27.19 0.03
CA GLY A 99 -12.17 -27.55 -1.35
C GLY A 99 -13.59 -27.34 -1.86
N LYS A 100 -13.69 -26.79 -3.08
CA LYS A 100 -14.69 -27.26 -4.02
C LYS A 100 -13.96 -27.86 -5.22
N GLU A 101 -13.63 -29.13 -5.04
CA GLU A 101 -13.58 -30.12 -6.10
C GLU A 101 -14.92 -30.08 -6.86
N SER A 102 -14.88 -29.81 -8.16
CA SER A 102 -15.81 -30.29 -9.20
C SER A 102 -15.27 -29.86 -10.57
#